data_AF-A0A0F4I4Z5-F1
#
_entry.id   AF-A0A0F4I4Z5-F1
#
_cell.length_a   1.000
_cell.length_b   1.000
_cell.length_c   1.000
_cell.angle_alpha   90.00
_cell.angle_beta   90.00
_cell.angle_gamma   90.00
#
_symmetry.space_group_name_H-M   'P 1'
#
loop_
_entity.id
_entity.type
_entity.pdbx_description
1 polymer ?
#
loop_
_entity_poly.entity_id
_entity_poly.type
_entity_poly.pdbx_seq_one_letter_code
_entity_poly.pdbx_strand_id
1 'polypeptide(L)'
;PARRPKAGRGLCAPVDGTTVIPDGQRCSQVLREFFRREIGPEFHFDGYMRAYIAENAGRTLAEAVAHWHDTRAAAAEPHPIGAQFEFNRFLRAWHAGHPSGTRDEALAAWHAHRSAPRSPAGSAGPAAPAGSAAPA
;
A
#
# COMPACT_ATOMS: atom_id res chain seq x y z
N PRO A 1 19.46 13.09 16.24
CA PRO A 1 18.74 11.89 15.74
C PRO A 1 18.86 10.78 16.79
N ALA A 2 17.73 10.35 17.38
CA ALA A 2 17.72 9.29 18.38
C ALA A 2 18.20 7.98 17.75
N ARG A 3 19.16 7.30 18.39
CA ARG A 3 19.67 6.00 17.94
C ARG A 3 18.51 5.00 17.95
N ARG A 4 18.27 4.36 16.80
CA ARG A 4 17.35 3.21 16.69
C ARG A 4 17.77 2.16 17.73
N PRO A 5 16.87 1.63 18.56
CA PRO A 5 17.21 0.53 19.45
C PRO A 5 17.84 -0.60 18.64
N LYS A 6 18.88 -1.25 19.18
CA LYS A 6 19.38 -2.51 18.61
C LYS A 6 18.19 -3.46 18.58
N ALA A 7 17.71 -3.79 17.39
CA ALA A 7 16.63 -4.75 17.23
C ALA A 7 16.98 -6.00 18.04
N GLY A 8 16.14 -6.36 19.01
CA GLY A 8 16.23 -7.65 19.67
C GLY A 8 16.29 -8.76 18.61
N ARG A 9 16.92 -9.89 18.94
CA ARG A 9 16.82 -11.07 18.07
C ARG A 9 15.32 -11.35 17.89
N GLY A 10 14.86 -11.31 16.64
CA GLY A 10 13.48 -11.65 16.33
C GLY A 10 13.22 -13.11 16.72
N LEU A 11 11.94 -13.45 16.85
CA LEU A 11 11.49 -14.80 17.19
C LEU A 11 12.11 -15.85 16.24
N CYS A 12 12.62 -16.92 16.85
CA CYS A 12 13.07 -18.12 16.17
C CYS A 12 12.01 -19.22 16.32
N ALA A 13 11.88 -20.08 15.31
CA ALA A 13 11.01 -21.25 15.41
C ALA A 13 11.54 -22.25 16.46
N PRO A 14 10.66 -23.07 17.06
CA PRO A 14 9.20 -23.05 16.90
C PRO A 14 8.54 -21.89 17.65
N VAL A 15 7.39 -21.42 17.14
CA VAL A 15 6.52 -20.47 17.83
C VAL A 15 5.08 -20.97 17.76
N ASP A 16 4.31 -20.62 18.79
CA ASP A 16 2.91 -20.99 18.99
C ASP A 16 2.08 -19.79 19.45
N GLY A 17 0.78 -19.99 19.67
CA GLY A 17 -0.14 -18.94 20.07
C GLY A 17 0.21 -18.27 21.41
N THR A 18 0.95 -18.94 22.29
CA THR A 18 1.38 -18.39 23.60
C THR A 18 2.67 -17.59 23.53
N THR A 19 3.39 -17.68 22.40
CA THR A 19 4.64 -16.96 22.19
C THR A 19 4.40 -15.46 22.24
N VAL A 20 5.18 -14.77 23.07
CA VAL A 20 5.10 -13.32 23.26
C VAL A 20 5.96 -12.59 22.22
N ILE A 21 5.40 -11.54 21.62
CA ILE A 21 6.09 -10.65 20.68
C ILE A 21 7.16 -9.85 21.44
N PRO A 22 8.46 -9.98 21.11
CA PRO A 22 9.50 -9.20 21.74
C PRO A 22 9.54 -7.76 21.19
N ASP A 23 10.15 -6.85 21.94
CA ASP A 23 10.43 -5.49 21.46
C ASP A 23 11.28 -5.52 20.18
N GLY A 24 10.90 -4.69 19.21
CA GLY A 24 11.57 -4.62 17.91
C GLY A 24 11.37 -5.84 17.01
N GLN A 25 10.35 -6.68 17.28
CA GLN A 25 9.99 -7.78 16.39
C GLN A 25 9.67 -7.27 14.99
N ARG A 26 10.20 -7.98 13.99
CA ARG A 26 9.92 -7.71 12.57
C ARG A 26 9.03 -8.80 12.01
N CYS A 27 8.25 -8.48 10.98
CA CYS A 27 7.57 -9.48 10.16
C CYS A 27 8.64 -10.40 9.53
N SER A 28 8.76 -11.62 10.03
CA SER A 28 9.77 -12.60 9.65
C SER A 28 9.13 -13.79 8.95
N GLN A 29 9.96 -14.65 8.35
CA GLN A 29 9.50 -15.92 7.78
C GLN A 29 8.92 -16.84 8.86
N VAL A 30 9.49 -16.86 10.07
CA VAL A 30 8.96 -17.59 11.22
C VAL A 30 7.53 -17.16 11.54
N LEU A 31 7.27 -15.85 11.61
CA LEU A 31 5.92 -15.34 11.83
C LEU A 31 5.00 -15.65 10.64
N ARG A 32 5.49 -15.54 9.41
CA ARG A 32 4.71 -15.89 8.23
C ARG A 32 4.23 -17.35 8.27
N GLU A 33 5.13 -18.27 8.60
CA GLU A 33 4.81 -19.70 8.70
C GLU A 33 3.79 -19.98 9.80
N PHE A 34 3.99 -19.38 10.97
CA PHE A 34 3.01 -19.43 12.06
C PHE A 34 1.64 -18.93 11.60
N PHE A 35 1.53 -17.70 11.09
CA PHE A 35 0.25 -17.12 10.73
C PHE A 35 -0.43 -17.86 9.58
N ARG A 36 0.31 -18.34 8.57
CA ARG A 36 -0.27 -19.16 7.50
C ARG A 36 -0.80 -20.49 8.02
N ARG A 37 -0.18 -21.07 9.06
CA ARG A 37 -0.68 -22.29 9.69
C ARG A 37 -1.96 -22.04 10.49
N GLU A 38 -2.00 -20.96 11.28
CA GLU A 38 -3.15 -20.66 12.15
C GLU A 38 -4.35 -20.07 11.38
N ILE A 39 -4.11 -19.20 10.40
CA ILE A 39 -5.14 -18.44 9.66
C ILE A 39 -5.48 -19.11 8.33
N GLY A 40 -4.48 -19.71 7.67
CA GLY A 40 -4.62 -20.33 6.35
C GLY A 40 -3.95 -19.55 5.21
N PRO A 41 -4.16 -19.98 3.95
CA PRO A 41 -3.42 -19.49 2.79
C PRO A 41 -3.69 -18.02 2.43
N GLU A 42 -4.83 -17.48 2.85
CA GLU A 42 -5.22 -16.07 2.64
C GLU A 42 -4.34 -15.07 3.42
N PHE A 43 -3.61 -15.56 4.43
CA PHE A 43 -2.79 -14.70 5.26
C PHE A 43 -1.66 -14.05 4.44
N HIS A 44 -1.61 -12.73 4.55
CA HIS A 44 -0.47 -11.92 4.15
C HIS A 44 -0.31 -10.77 5.16
N PHE A 45 0.92 -10.29 5.30
CA PHE A 45 1.15 -9.07 6.08
C PHE A 45 0.57 -7.89 5.31
N ASP A 46 -0.47 -7.27 5.84
CA ASP A 46 -1.07 -6.03 5.39
C ASP A 46 -0.57 -4.85 6.27
N GLY A 47 -1.21 -3.68 6.16
CA GLY A 47 -0.85 -2.52 6.99
C GLY A 47 -1.09 -2.77 8.47
N TYR A 48 -2.24 -3.36 8.82
CA TYR A 48 -2.66 -3.63 10.18
C TYR A 48 -1.70 -4.59 10.89
N MET A 49 -1.38 -5.72 10.27
CA MET A 49 -0.45 -6.69 10.87
C MET A 49 0.97 -6.16 10.99
N ARG A 50 1.44 -5.34 10.04
CA ARG A 50 2.77 -4.73 10.16
C ARG A 50 2.85 -3.76 11.33
N ALA A 51 1.83 -2.92 11.50
CA ALA A 51 1.74 -2.01 12.64
C ALA A 51 1.62 -2.79 13.95
N TYR A 52 0.74 -3.81 13.98
CA TYR A 52 0.52 -4.63 15.16
C TYR A 52 1.83 -5.24 15.67
N ILE A 53 2.57 -5.93 14.80
CA ILE A 53 3.84 -6.59 15.17
C ILE A 53 4.91 -5.57 15.61
N ALA A 54 4.93 -4.37 15.04
CA ALA A 54 5.92 -3.35 15.37
C ALA A 54 5.64 -2.66 16.71
N GLU A 55 4.37 -2.53 17.09
CA GLU A 55 3.94 -1.65 18.20
C GLU A 55 3.45 -2.44 19.43
N ASN A 56 3.14 -3.73 19.30
CA ASN A 56 2.51 -4.51 20.36
C ASN A 56 3.46 -5.55 20.98
N ALA A 57 4.66 -5.11 21.36
CA ALA A 57 5.53 -5.94 22.20
C ALA A 57 4.83 -6.31 23.52
N GLY A 58 5.02 -7.55 23.98
CA GLY A 58 4.35 -8.08 25.16
C GLY A 58 2.99 -8.75 24.88
N ARG A 59 2.42 -8.59 23.67
CA ARG A 59 1.25 -9.36 23.23
C ARG A 59 1.63 -10.72 22.69
N THR A 60 0.69 -11.65 22.73
CA THR A 60 0.86 -13.01 22.21
C THR A 60 0.58 -13.10 20.71
N LEU A 61 1.10 -14.14 20.07
CA LEU A 61 0.78 -14.42 18.68
C LEU A 61 -0.69 -14.82 18.46
N ALA A 62 -1.36 -15.41 19.46
CA ALA A 62 -2.80 -15.66 19.41
C ALA A 62 -3.61 -14.34 19.36
N GLU A 63 -3.23 -13.33 20.14
CA GLU A 63 -3.85 -11.99 20.06
C GLU A 63 -3.59 -11.35 18.68
N ALA A 64 -2.42 -11.58 18.08
CA ALA A 64 -2.13 -11.12 16.72
C ALA A 64 -3.00 -11.83 15.66
N VAL A 65 -3.33 -13.11 15.84
CA VAL A 65 -4.28 -13.84 14.99
C VAL A 65 -5.68 -13.23 15.11
N ALA A 66 -6.16 -12.98 16.33
CA ALA A 66 -7.45 -12.32 16.55
C ALA A 66 -7.49 -10.94 15.87
N HIS A 67 -6.43 -10.14 16.02
CA HIS A 67 -6.31 -8.83 15.37
C HIS A 67 -6.41 -8.91 13.84
N TRP A 68 -5.83 -9.94 13.21
CA TRP A 68 -5.95 -10.15 11.77
C TRP A 68 -7.41 -10.35 11.34
N HIS A 69 -8.17 -11.17 12.09
CA HIS A 69 -9.58 -11.40 11.81
C HIS A 69 -10.42 -10.12 12.01
N ASP A 70 -10.18 -9.39 13.10
CA ASP A 70 -10.93 -8.16 13.43
C ASP A 70 -10.73 -7.05 12.39
N THR A 71 -9.53 -6.97 11.81
CA THR A 71 -9.18 -5.96 10.81
C THR A 71 -9.47 -6.40 9.38
N ARG A 72 -9.91 -7.65 9.14
CA ARG A 72 -9.98 -8.23 7.80
C ARG A 72 -10.88 -7.45 6.85
N ALA A 73 -12.04 -7.01 7.33
CA ALA A 73 -13.00 -6.22 6.55
C ALA A 73 -12.41 -4.85 6.19
N ALA A 74 -11.87 -4.14 7.18
CA ALA A 74 -11.24 -2.84 6.97
C ALA A 74 -10.05 -2.96 6.00
N ALA A 75 -9.23 -4.01 6.09
CA ALA A 75 -8.11 -4.25 5.18
C ALA A 75 -8.54 -4.55 3.73
N ALA A 76 -9.76 -5.05 3.52
CA ALA A 76 -10.30 -5.31 2.18
C ALA A 76 -10.75 -4.03 1.46
N GLU A 77 -11.02 -2.96 2.21
CA GLU A 77 -11.50 -1.71 1.62
C GLU A 77 -10.47 -1.08 0.67
N PRO A 78 -10.90 -0.44 -0.43
CA PRO A 78 -10.01 0.28 -1.32
C PRO A 78 -9.34 1.45 -0.60
N HIS A 79 -8.04 1.34 -0.33
CA HIS A 79 -7.27 2.44 0.24
C HIS A 79 -6.65 3.32 -0.85
N PRO A 80 -6.58 4.64 -0.65
CA PRO A 80 -5.82 5.54 -1.52
C PRO A 80 -4.36 5.09 -1.59
N ILE A 81 -3.84 4.98 -2.80
CA ILE A 81 -2.41 4.76 -3.02
C ILE A 81 -1.72 6.11 -2.86
N GLY A 82 -0.72 6.20 -1.98
CA GLY A 82 0.00 7.45 -1.68
C GLY A 82 0.60 8.12 -2.92
N ALA A 83 0.71 9.46 -2.90
CA ALA A 83 1.12 10.26 -4.05
C ALA A 83 2.48 9.86 -4.63
N GLN A 84 3.40 9.41 -3.77
CA GLN A 84 4.72 8.91 -4.14
C GLN A 84 4.70 7.65 -5.02
N PHE A 85 3.58 6.91 -5.06
CA PHE A 85 3.43 5.69 -5.85
C PHE A 85 2.70 5.97 -7.17
N GLU A 86 3.20 6.91 -7.96
CA GLU A 86 2.59 7.31 -9.25
C GLU A 86 2.33 6.12 -10.18
N PHE A 87 3.29 5.21 -10.31
CA PHE A 87 3.15 4.03 -11.16
C PHE A 87 1.98 3.14 -10.73
N ASN A 88 1.88 2.83 -9.43
CA ASN A 88 0.80 1.98 -8.91
C ASN A 88 -0.57 2.67 -9.04
N ARG A 89 -0.64 3.99 -8.83
CA ARG A 89 -1.85 4.78 -9.08
C ARG A 89 -2.27 4.71 -10.54
N PHE A 90 -1.32 4.94 -11.45
CA PHE A 90 -1.55 4.86 -12.89
C PHE A 90 -2.08 3.49 -13.29
N LEU A 91 -1.41 2.41 -12.88
CA LEU A 91 -1.84 1.05 -13.20
C LEU A 91 -3.24 0.74 -12.66
N ARG A 92 -3.56 1.16 -11.43
CA ARG A 92 -4.90 0.94 -10.87
C ARG A 92 -5.98 1.63 -11.69
N ALA A 93 -5.75 2.88 -12.08
CA ALA A 93 -6.67 3.64 -12.93
C ALA A 93 -6.77 3.03 -14.33
N TRP A 94 -5.64 2.61 -14.90
CA TRP A 94 -5.60 1.96 -16.22
C TRP A 94 -6.41 0.67 -16.24
N HIS A 95 -6.21 -0.23 -15.27
CA HIS A 95 -6.95 -1.49 -15.18
C HIS A 95 -8.43 -1.31 -14.89
N ALA A 96 -8.83 -0.26 -14.17
CA ALA A 96 -10.25 0.05 -13.97
C ALA A 96 -10.97 0.36 -15.31
N GLY A 97 -10.26 0.93 -16.29
CA GLY A 97 -10.76 1.16 -17.65
C GLY A 97 -10.48 0.01 -18.63
N HIS A 98 -9.57 -0.91 -18.28
CA HIS A 98 -9.10 -2.00 -19.14
C HIS A 98 -9.10 -3.34 -18.36
N PRO A 99 -10.27 -3.87 -17.98
CA PRO A 99 -10.37 -5.06 -17.13
C PRO A 99 -9.77 -6.32 -17.76
N SER A 100 -9.79 -6.42 -19.10
CA SER A 100 -9.14 -7.51 -19.87
C SER A 100 -7.74 -7.14 -20.37
N GLY A 101 -7.22 -5.96 -20.00
CA GLY A 101 -5.95 -5.44 -20.47
C GLY A 101 -4.77 -6.24 -19.95
N THR A 102 -3.81 -6.50 -20.82
CA THR A 102 -2.59 -7.24 -20.49
C THR A 102 -1.59 -6.37 -19.74
N ARG A 103 -0.63 -7.02 -19.07
CA ARG A 103 0.47 -6.33 -18.39
C ARG A 103 1.31 -5.49 -19.36
N ASP A 104 1.55 -5.99 -20.56
CA ASP A 104 2.39 -5.30 -21.55
C ASP A 104 1.71 -4.04 -22.08
N GLU A 105 0.40 -4.08 -22.29
CA GLU A 105 -0.39 -2.89 -22.64
C GLU A 105 -0.37 -1.84 -21.53
N ALA A 106 -0.48 -2.26 -20.27
CA ALA A 106 -0.41 -1.35 -19.12
C ALA A 106 0.96 -0.67 -19.01
N LEU A 107 2.04 -1.41 -19.25
CA LEU A 107 3.41 -0.89 -19.26
C LEU A 107 3.64 0.06 -20.44
N ALA A 108 3.15 -0.26 -21.63
CA ALA A 108 3.21 0.62 -22.79
C ALA A 108 2.47 1.95 -22.53
N ALA A 109 1.27 1.87 -21.95
CA ALA A 109 0.49 3.04 -21.56
C ALA A 109 1.22 3.89 -20.50
N TRP A 110 1.88 3.26 -19.52
CA TRP A 110 2.70 3.96 -18.53
C TRP A 110 3.88 4.70 -19.18
N HIS A 111 4.60 4.05 -20.09
CA HIS A 111 5.72 4.69 -20.79
C HIS A 111 5.25 5.89 -21.62
N ALA A 112 4.10 5.76 -22.32
CA ALA A 112 3.49 6.87 -23.05
C ALA A 112 3.10 8.02 -22.11
N HIS A 113 2.45 7.71 -20.98
CA HIS A 113 2.08 8.69 -19.96
C HIS A 113 3.29 9.42 -19.37
N ARG A 114 4.40 8.73 -19.13
CA ARG A 114 5.63 9.33 -18.59
C ARG A 114 6.44 10.13 -19.61
N SER A 115 6.27 9.83 -20.88
CA SER A 115 6.95 10.51 -22.00
C SER A 115 6.19 11.74 -22.48
N ALA A 116 4.91 11.88 -22.11
CA ALA A 116 4.14 13.07 -22.42
C ALA A 116 4.78 14.31 -21.75
N PRO A 117 5.00 15.41 -22.49
CA PRO A 117 5.48 16.64 -21.90
C PRO A 117 4.48 17.10 -20.84
N ARG A 118 4.94 17.30 -19.60
CA ARG A 118 4.11 17.99 -18.61
C ARG A 118 3.90 19.40 -19.13
N SER A 119 2.69 19.73 -19.56
CA SER A 119 2.34 21.11 -19.89
C SER A 119 2.72 21.99 -18.71
N PRO A 120 3.53 23.05 -18.90
CA PRO A 120 3.83 23.96 -17.82
C PRO A 120 2.51 24.59 -17.37
N ALA A 121 2.13 24.36 -16.12
CA ALA A 121 1.07 25.12 -15.49
C ALA A 121 1.55 26.58 -15.37
N GLY A 122 1.12 27.43 -16.30
CA GLY A 122 1.27 28.88 -16.19
C GLY A 122 1.68 29.61 -17.47
N SER A 123 0.70 29.97 -18.30
CA SER A 123 0.66 31.28 -18.97
C SER A 123 -0.72 31.58 -19.55
N ALA A 124 -1.28 32.72 -19.11
CA ALA A 124 -2.44 33.46 -19.63
C ALA A 124 -3.80 32.72 -19.62
N GLY A 125 -4.76 33.06 -18.75
CA GLY A 125 -5.40 34.37 -18.67
C GLY A 125 -6.59 34.41 -19.64
N PRO A 126 -7.85 34.62 -19.21
CA PRO A 126 -9.01 34.48 -20.08
C PRO A 126 -8.99 35.59 -21.15
N ALA A 127 -8.90 35.20 -22.41
CA ALA A 127 -9.16 36.12 -23.53
C ALA A 127 -10.68 36.36 -23.60
N ALA A 128 -11.11 37.51 -23.09
CA ALA A 128 -12.45 38.04 -23.31
C ALA A 128 -12.70 38.23 -24.82
N PRO A 129 -13.91 37.96 -25.34
CA PRO A 129 -14.24 38.29 -26.71
C PRO A 129 -14.48 39.81 -26.83
N ALA A 130 -13.63 40.47 -27.63
CA ALA A 130 -13.88 41.83 -28.09
C ALA A 130 -15.05 41.82 -29.10
N GLY A 131 -16.06 42.63 -28.83
CA GLY A 131 -17.13 42.94 -29.78
C GLY A 131 -16.72 43.97 -30.84
N SER A 132 -17.72 44.39 -31.62
CA SER A 132 -17.73 45.27 -32.82
C SER A 132 -17.35 44.58 -34.13
N ALA A 133 -18.02 44.79 -35.26
CA ALA A 133 -19.22 45.57 -35.62
C ALA A 133 -19.67 45.09 -37.01
N ALA A 134 -20.98 45.09 -37.27
CA ALA A 134 -21.53 44.98 -38.62
C ALA A 134 -21.63 46.37 -39.25
N PRO A 135 -21.46 46.53 -40.58
CA PRO A 135 -22.02 47.66 -41.29
C PRO A 135 -23.29 47.29 -42.06
N ALA A 136 -24.02 48.36 -42.40
CA ALA A 136 -25.40 48.48 -42.89
C ALA A 136 -25.77 47.67 -44.14
#